data_AF-A0A971R4I9-F1
#
_entry.id   AF-A0A971R4I9-F1
#
_cell.length_a   1.000
_cell.length_b   1.000
_cell.length_c   1.000
_cell.angle_alpha   90.00
_cell.angle_beta   90.00
_cell.angle_gamma   90.00
#
_symmetry.space_group_name_H-M   'P 1'
#
loop_
_entity.id
_entity.type
_entity.pdbx_description
1 polymer ?
#
loop_
_entity_poly.entity_id
_entity_poly.type
_entity_poly.pdbx_seq_one_letter_code
_entity_poly.pdbx_strand_id
1 'polypeptide(L)'
;VAISRIALVATGGWWEVENLDVVLHIAEEMAANASVPFAGAVLRPHAMAMLDATRQQTTPAGQKVLAAAQQAGRELVELGEMQAETLAAVSAPLVSEPELRRWYTVTAQRLERRG
;
A
#
# COMPACT_ATOMS: atom_id res chain seq x y z
N VAL A 1 14.49 0.50 24.86
CA VAL A 1 14.33 1.14 23.53
C VAL A 1 13.24 2.18 23.68
N ALA A 2 13.54 3.46 23.43
CA ALA A 2 12.48 4.47 23.33
C ALA A 2 12.01 4.50 21.88
N ILE A 3 10.72 4.23 21.65
CA ILE A 3 10.10 4.48 20.34
C ILE A 3 10.17 5.99 20.13
N SER A 4 10.72 6.45 19.01
CA SER A 4 10.86 7.89 18.73
C SER A 4 9.83 8.40 17.73
N ARG A 5 9.26 7.51 16.90
CA ARG A 5 8.25 7.77 15.86
C ARG A 5 7.48 6.49 15.55
N ILE A 6 6.28 6.65 14.97
CA ILE A 6 5.47 5.54 14.44
C ILE A 6 5.20 5.79 12.95
N ALA A 7 5.25 4.73 12.14
CA ALA A 7 4.92 4.76 10.71
C ALA A 7 4.06 3.54 10.36
N LEU A 8 3.27 3.62 9.29
CA LEU A 8 2.41 2.54 8.83
C LEU A 8 2.84 2.00 7.46
N VAL A 9 2.76 0.68 7.29
CA VAL A 9 2.75 0.03 5.98
C VAL A 9 1.49 -0.83 5.92
N ALA A 10 0.60 -0.52 4.99
CA ALA A 10 -0.67 -1.23 4.82
C ALA A 10 -0.93 -1.54 3.34
N THR A 11 -1.41 -2.75 3.07
CA THR A 11 -1.77 -3.19 1.71
C THR A 11 -3.12 -3.87 1.71
N GLY A 12 -3.76 -3.96 0.53
CA GLY A 12 -5.07 -4.59 0.41
C GLY A 12 -5.40 -5.06 -1.00
N GLY A 13 -6.50 -5.80 -1.11
CA GLY A 13 -7.09 -6.23 -2.38
C GLY A 13 -8.11 -5.25 -2.97
N TRP A 14 -8.55 -4.27 -2.18
CA TRP A 14 -9.49 -3.23 -2.62
C TRP A 14 -8.84 -2.26 -3.60
N TRP A 15 -9.65 -1.61 -4.46
CA TRP A 15 -9.13 -0.63 -5.42
C TRP A 15 -9.00 0.75 -4.77
N GLU A 16 -10.02 1.13 -4.01
CA GLU A 16 -10.14 2.39 -3.27
C GLU A 16 -9.13 2.37 -2.11
N VAL A 17 -8.29 3.42 -2.04
CA VAL A 17 -7.28 3.56 -0.96
C VAL A 17 -7.94 3.82 0.38
N GLU A 18 -9.14 4.41 0.37
CA GLU A 18 -9.96 4.78 1.52
C GLU A 18 -10.36 3.56 2.37
N ASN A 19 -10.33 2.35 1.79
CA ASN A 19 -10.52 1.12 2.56
C ASN A 19 -9.40 0.87 3.60
N LEU A 20 -8.30 1.63 3.54
CA LEU A 20 -7.20 1.58 4.51
C LEU A 20 -7.32 2.68 5.59
N ASP A 21 -8.29 3.61 5.48
CA ASP A 21 -8.41 4.78 6.35
C ASP A 21 -8.56 4.42 7.83
N VAL A 22 -9.31 3.36 8.14
CA VAL A 22 -9.48 2.92 9.54
C VAL A 22 -8.15 2.48 10.14
N VAL A 23 -7.32 1.77 9.38
CA VAL A 23 -6.01 1.30 9.86
C VAL A 23 -5.02 2.47 9.96
N LEU A 24 -5.09 3.41 9.00
CA LEU A 24 -4.35 4.67 9.06
C LEU A 24 -4.67 5.43 10.35
N HIS A 25 -5.96 5.65 10.63
CA HIS A 25 -6.41 6.37 11.81
C HIS A 25 -5.96 5.69 13.12
N ILE A 26 -6.04 4.36 13.19
CA ILE A 26 -5.51 3.61 14.35
C ILE A 26 -4.01 3.87 14.54
N ALA A 27 -3.22 3.90 13.47
CA ALA A 27 -1.78 4.15 13.57
C ALA A 27 -1.45 5.58 14.01
N GLU A 28 -2.23 6.57 13.55
CA GLU A 28 -2.14 7.96 13.99
C GLU A 28 -2.46 8.09 15.49
N GLU A 29 -3.55 7.47 15.95
CA GLU A 29 -3.94 7.44 17.37
C GLU A 29 -2.90 6.72 18.23
N MET A 30 -2.28 5.65 17.72
CA MET A 30 -1.17 4.98 18.41
C MET A 30 0.04 5.91 18.59
N ALA A 31 0.38 6.72 17.58
CA ALA A 31 1.45 7.72 17.67
C ALA A 31 1.12 8.80 18.70
N ALA A 32 -0.11 9.32 18.68
CA ALA A 32 -0.60 10.30 19.64
C ALA A 32 -0.55 9.76 21.09
N ASN A 33 -1.05 8.55 21.33
CA ASN A 33 -1.03 7.91 22.65
C ASN A 33 0.38 7.65 23.17
N ALA A 34 1.32 7.34 22.27
CA ALA A 34 2.73 7.17 22.61
C ALA A 34 3.49 8.51 22.74
N SER A 35 2.84 9.65 22.47
CA SER A 35 3.46 10.98 22.45
C SER A 35 4.68 11.07 21.50
N VAL A 36 4.57 10.42 20.34
CA VAL A 36 5.60 10.44 19.29
C VAL A 36 5.02 10.89 17.96
N PRO A 37 5.82 11.48 17.06
CA PRO A 37 5.33 11.84 15.72
C PRO A 37 4.88 10.61 14.92
N PHE A 38 3.77 10.78 14.20
CA PHE A 38 3.41 9.89 13.10
C PHE A 38 4.19 10.32 11.85
N ALA A 39 5.02 9.43 11.33
CA ALA A 39 5.96 9.75 10.25
C ALA A 39 5.41 9.49 8.84
N GLY A 40 4.16 9.04 8.73
CA GLY A 40 3.48 8.77 7.46
C GLY A 40 3.11 7.30 7.25
N ALA A 41 2.39 7.05 6.15
CA ALA A 41 1.82 5.75 5.82
C ALA A 41 2.05 5.35 4.35
N VAL A 42 2.71 4.22 4.15
CA VAL A 42 2.82 3.55 2.86
C VAL A 42 1.55 2.74 2.63
N LEU A 43 0.63 3.27 1.83
CA LEU A 43 -0.67 2.66 1.53
C LEU A 43 -0.69 2.08 0.12
N ARG A 44 -0.86 0.76 -0.01
CA ARG A 44 -0.91 0.11 -1.34
C ARG A 44 -2.20 -0.70 -1.51
N PRO A 45 -3.27 -0.10 -2.07
CA PRO A 45 -4.45 -0.85 -2.50
C PRO A 45 -4.10 -1.72 -3.72
N HIS A 46 -4.95 -2.71 -4.01
CA HIS A 46 -4.84 -3.66 -5.13
C HIS A 46 -3.42 -4.19 -5.36
N ALA A 47 -2.71 -4.52 -4.29
CA ALA A 47 -1.29 -4.90 -4.33
C ALA A 47 -1.00 -6.09 -5.28
N MET A 48 -2.01 -6.93 -5.51
CA MET A 48 -1.99 -8.03 -6.48
C MET A 48 -1.63 -7.56 -7.90
N ALA A 49 -2.02 -6.35 -8.30
CA ALA A 49 -1.71 -5.77 -9.60
C ALA A 49 -0.23 -5.39 -9.79
N MET A 50 0.57 -5.43 -8.72
CA MET A 50 2.02 -5.27 -8.80
C MET A 50 2.70 -6.50 -9.42
N LEU A 51 2.01 -7.64 -9.53
CA LEU A 51 2.56 -8.90 -10.02
C LEU A 51 1.94 -9.31 -11.35
N ASP A 52 2.78 -9.78 -12.28
CA ASP A 52 2.34 -10.54 -13.45
C ASP A 52 1.93 -11.95 -12.98
N ALA A 53 0.63 -12.24 -13.04
CA ALA A 53 0.07 -13.51 -12.59
C ALA A 53 0.58 -14.74 -13.35
N THR A 54 1.11 -14.55 -14.57
CA THR A 54 1.63 -15.64 -15.40
C THR A 54 3.11 -15.89 -15.12
N ARG A 55 3.89 -14.81 -14.97
CA ARG A 55 5.34 -14.88 -14.77
C ARG A 55 5.78 -14.92 -13.32
N GLN A 56 4.86 -14.63 -12.39
CA GLN A 56 5.15 -14.45 -10.96
C GLN A 56 6.27 -13.44 -10.71
N GLN A 57 6.31 -12.39 -11.53
CA GLN A 57 7.31 -11.32 -11.44
C GLN A 57 6.64 -9.99 -11.20
N THR A 58 7.31 -9.10 -10.48
CA THR A 58 6.85 -7.73 -10.33
C THR A 58 6.78 -7.04 -11.69
N THR A 59 5.66 -6.37 -11.97
CA THR A 59 5.46 -5.61 -13.20
C THR A 59 6.33 -4.36 -13.21
N PRO A 60 6.62 -3.75 -14.37
CA PRO A 60 7.32 -2.46 -14.44
C PRO A 60 6.65 -1.36 -13.61
N ALA A 61 5.32 -1.36 -13.56
CA ALA A 61 4.56 -0.42 -12.72
C ALA A 61 4.69 -0.77 -11.23
N GLY A 62 4.68 -2.06 -10.87
CA GLY A 62 4.98 -2.53 -9.53
C GLY A 62 6.39 -2.17 -9.06
N GLN A 63 7.40 -2.22 -9.94
CA GLN A 63 8.75 -1.77 -9.61
C GLN A 63 8.79 -0.27 -9.29
N LYS A 64 8.01 0.57 -9.97
CA LYS A 64 7.91 2.00 -9.64
C LYS A 64 7.31 2.22 -8.25
N VAL A 65 6.28 1.46 -7.88
CA VAL A 65 5.71 1.49 -6.52
C VAL A 65 6.74 1.07 -5.48
N LEU A 66 7.48 0.00 -5.73
CA LEU A 66 8.54 -0.45 -4.81
C LEU A 66 9.65 0.60 -4.67
N ALA A 67 10.04 1.25 -5.76
CA ALA A 67 11.02 2.34 -5.74
C ALA A 67 10.51 3.55 -4.93
N ALA A 68 9.24 3.91 -5.07
CA ALA A 68 8.60 4.96 -4.27
C ALA A 68 8.53 4.58 -2.78
N ALA A 69 8.18 3.33 -2.44
CA ALA A 69 8.18 2.86 -1.06
C ALA A 69 9.60 2.86 -0.46
N GLN A 70 10.61 2.51 -1.24
CA GLN A 70 12.01 2.62 -0.83
C GLN A 70 12.42 4.08 -0.60
N GLN A 71 11.94 5.00 -1.44
CA GLN A 71 12.16 6.44 -1.27
C GLN A 71 11.50 6.95 0.01
N ALA A 72 10.27 6.52 0.33
CA ALA A 72 9.61 6.85 1.60
C ALA A 72 10.42 6.37 2.81
N GLY A 73 11.03 5.18 2.70
CA GLY A 73 11.96 4.68 3.72
C GLY A 73 13.21 5.55 3.89
N ARG A 74 13.77 6.10 2.80
CA ARG A 74 14.89 7.05 2.87
C ARG A 74 14.48 8.36 3.52
N GLU A 75 13.34 8.91 3.14
CA GLU A 75 12.77 10.14 3.74
C GLU A 75 12.53 9.97 5.23
N LEU A 76 11.98 8.83 5.67
CA LEU A 76 11.82 8.52 7.07
C LEU A 76 13.14 8.56 7.85
N VAL A 77 14.23 8.03 7.28
CA VAL A 77 15.54 7.99 7.93
C VAL A 77 16.21 9.37 7.94
N GLU A 78 16.13 10.10 6.82
CA GLU A 78 16.88 11.35 6.61
C GLU A 78 16.14 12.57 7.16
N LEU A 79 14.82 12.61 6.99
CA LEU A 79 13.95 13.75 7.34
C LEU A 79 13.15 13.48 8.61
N GLY A 80 12.95 12.21 8.97
CA GLY A 80 12.09 11.81 10.09
C GLY A 80 10.60 11.75 9.74
N GLU A 81 10.24 11.98 8.48
CA GLU A 81 8.88 11.94 7.93
C GLU A 81 8.92 11.55 6.45
N MET A 82 7.84 10.96 5.94
CA MET A 82 7.67 10.60 4.54
C MET A 82 6.96 11.74 3.80
N GLN A 83 7.41 12.05 2.58
CA GLN A 83 6.83 13.14 1.79
C GLN A 83 5.52 12.72 1.14
N ALA A 84 4.55 13.64 1.12
CA ALA A 84 3.23 13.39 0.56
C ALA A 84 3.27 12.97 -0.92
N GLU A 85 4.16 13.55 -1.72
CA GLU A 85 4.34 13.17 -3.14
C GLU A 85 4.82 11.71 -3.29
N THR A 86 5.78 11.29 -2.46
CA THR A 86 6.29 9.91 -2.43
C THR A 86 5.19 8.93 -2.02
N LEU A 87 4.38 9.27 -1.01
CA LEU A 87 3.24 8.45 -0.58
C LEU A 87 2.13 8.37 -1.64
N ALA A 88 1.87 9.47 -2.36
CA ALA A 88 0.93 9.50 -3.47
C ALA A 88 1.38 8.59 -4.62
N ALA A 89 2.68 8.57 -4.93
CA ALA A 89 3.26 7.67 -5.93
C ALA A 89 3.12 6.19 -5.54
N VAL A 90 3.27 5.86 -4.25
CA VAL A 90 3.01 4.51 -3.74
C VAL A 90 1.55 4.11 -3.92
N SER A 91 0.62 5.04 -3.73
CA SER A 91 -0.84 4.76 -3.72
C SER A 91 -1.50 4.81 -5.10
N ALA A 92 -0.84 5.40 -6.09
CA ALA A 92 -1.37 5.60 -7.45
C ALA A 92 -1.98 4.32 -8.06
N PRO A 93 -3.18 4.35 -8.64
CA PRO A 93 -3.79 3.17 -9.28
C PRO A 93 -2.90 2.58 -10.38
N LEU A 94 -2.75 1.24 -10.38
CA LEU A 94 -1.97 0.52 -11.39
C LEU A 94 -2.85 -0.04 -12.51
N VAL A 95 -4.13 -0.23 -12.21
CA VAL A 95 -5.19 -0.70 -13.09
C VAL A 95 -6.45 0.10 -12.78
N SER A 96 -7.39 0.11 -13.70
CA SER A 96 -8.71 0.69 -13.44
C SER A 96 -9.54 -0.21 -12.50
N GLU A 97 -10.48 0.38 -11.78
CA GLU A 97 -11.39 -0.33 -10.90
C GLU A 97 -12.18 -1.44 -11.63
N PRO A 98 -12.75 -1.21 -12.84
CA PRO A 98 -13.45 -2.25 -13.56
C PRO A 98 -12.54 -3.42 -13.97
N GLU A 99 -11.27 -3.16 -14.25
CA GLU A 99 -10.29 -4.23 -14.53
C GLU A 99 -10.06 -5.11 -13.32
N LEU A 100 -9.86 -4.51 -12.14
CA LEU A 100 -9.67 -5.26 -10.90
C LEU A 100 -10.91 -6.09 -10.54
N ARG A 101 -12.12 -5.49 -10.66
CA ARG A 101 -13.37 -6.21 -10.41
C ARG A 101 -13.54 -7.41 -11.34
N ARG A 102 -13.22 -7.25 -12.65
CA ARG A 102 -13.23 -8.35 -13.61
C ARG A 102 -12.28 -9.48 -13.22
N TRP A 103 -11.07 -9.17 -12.73
CA TRP A 103 -10.14 -10.19 -12.25
C TRP A 103 -10.72 -11.02 -11.11
N TYR A 104 -11.36 -10.38 -10.13
CA TYR A 104 -12.01 -11.11 -9.04
C TYR A 104 -13.16 -11.99 -9.52
N THR A 105 -14.01 -11.50 -10.42
CA THR A 105 -15.10 -12.29 -11.00
C THR A 105 -14.58 -13.53 -11.72
N VAL A 106 -13.57 -13.38 -12.59
CA VAL A 106 -12.98 -14.52 -13.33
C VAL A 106 -12.31 -15.50 -12.38
N THR A 107 -11.63 -15.01 -11.35
CA THR A 107 -10.95 -15.86 -10.36
C THR A 107 -11.94 -16.66 -9.53
N ALA A 108 -13.04 -16.05 -9.07
CA ALA A 108 -14.11 -16.72 -8.34
C ALA A 108 -14.75 -17.85 -9.19
N GLN A 109 -15.11 -17.56 -10.44
CA GLN A 109 -15.67 -18.57 -11.36
C GLN A 109 -14.73 -19.75 -11.62
N ARG A 110 -13.42 -19.52 -11.63
CA ARG A 110 -12.42 -20.60 -11.78
C ARG A 110 -12.35 -21.49 -10.54
N LEU A 111 -12.53 -20.93 -9.34
CA LEU A 111 -12.54 -21.70 -8.10
C LEU A 111 -13.80 -22.56 -8.00
N GLU A 112 -14.96 -22.02 -8.36
CA GLU A 112 -16.23 -22.76 -8.38
C GLU A 112 -16.20 -23.96 -9.34
N ARG A 113 -15.54 -23.83 -10.50
CA ARG A 113 -15.41 -24.94 -11.47
C ARG A 113 -14.41 -26.04 -11.05
N ARG A 114 -13.63 -25.81 -9.98
CA ARG A 114 -12.62 -26.76 -9.47
C ARG A 114 -13.06 -27.49 -8.20
N GLY A 115 -14.20 -27.10 -7.60
CA GLY A 115 -14.85 -27.81 -6.50
C GLY A 115 -15.93 -28.76 -7.01
#